data_AF-A0A3P5YCL1-F1
#
_entry.id   AF-A0A3P5YCL1-F1
#
_cell.length_a   1.000
_cell.length_b   1.000
_cell.length_c   1.000
_cell.angle_alpha   90.00
_cell.angle_beta   90.00
_cell.angle_gamma   90.00
#
_symmetry.space_group_name_H-M   'P 1'
#
loop_
_entity.id
_entity.type
_entity.pdbx_description
1 polymer ?
#
loop_
_entity_poly.entity_id
_entity_poly.type
_entity_poly.pdbx_seq_one_letter_code
_entity_poly.pdbx_strand_id
1 'polypeptide(L)'
;MATTRRMFCFVLVMVLMGCCCSAKIYKVGDSKGWTAKHGTYYDWAKRKEFQVGDSLMFQYDGNVNDVTQVSSRLEYQFCNSLSPKAVYNTGHDVVTLTEPGYHFFITSNHSQCVAGQKLVVLVVHDHPIPPPPPPRKIFPFGKDYKVGDSNEWRVPEESDFYSKWSEEKQFHVGDNLLFYYNDQVDDVLEINSNLEFKSCETTSPVAVHNAGQDLIRLTKPGVRYFITSKIGHCEAGLKLRVEVRPLSKSVPKKMQLSPFDRFINWLHESFRPHPHH
;
A
#
# COMPACT_ATOMS: atom_id res chain seq x y z
N MET A 1 54.32 -20.12 14.71
CA MET A 1 53.32 -20.48 13.67
C MET A 1 51.95 -20.77 14.32
N ALA A 2 51.33 -19.80 14.98
CA ALA A 2 50.01 -20.00 15.63
C ALA A 2 48.98 -18.91 15.26
N THR A 3 49.44 -17.78 14.71
CA THR A 3 48.63 -16.63 14.35
C THR A 3 47.93 -16.78 12.99
N THR A 4 48.57 -17.45 12.03
CA THR A 4 48.05 -17.63 10.66
C THR A 4 46.80 -18.52 10.62
N ARG A 5 46.72 -19.54 11.49
CA ARG A 5 45.58 -20.49 11.54
C ARG A 5 44.30 -19.87 12.11
N ARG A 6 44.43 -18.90 13.03
CA ARG A 6 43.27 -18.15 13.58
C ARG A 6 42.72 -17.12 12.59
N MET A 7 43.59 -16.44 11.83
CA MET A 7 43.15 -15.55 10.76
C MET A 7 42.40 -16.29 9.65
N PHE A 8 42.87 -17.49 9.27
CA PHE A 8 42.19 -18.28 8.23
C PHE A 8 40.78 -18.71 8.65
N CYS A 9 40.56 -19.06 9.92
CA CYS A 9 39.22 -19.36 10.44
C CYS A 9 38.29 -18.14 10.44
N PHE A 10 38.79 -16.94 10.75
CA PHE A 10 37.98 -15.71 10.74
C PHE A 10 37.58 -15.28 9.32
N VAL A 11 38.50 -15.42 8.35
CA VAL A 11 38.21 -15.12 6.94
C VAL A 11 37.20 -16.12 6.37
N LEU A 12 37.28 -17.41 6.74
CA LEU A 12 36.31 -18.43 6.30
C LEU A 12 34.89 -18.17 6.86
N VAL A 13 34.76 -17.67 8.09
CA VAL A 13 33.45 -17.34 8.71
C VAL A 13 32.84 -16.07 8.11
N MET A 14 33.66 -15.07 7.74
CA MET A 14 33.20 -13.85 7.07
C MET A 14 32.77 -14.10 5.60
N VAL A 15 33.38 -15.08 4.92
CA VAL A 15 32.98 -15.49 3.56
C VAL A 15 31.70 -16.36 3.58
N LEU A 16 31.37 -16.99 4.70
CA LEU A 16 30.13 -17.76 4.88
C LEU A 16 28.91 -16.91 5.26
N MET A 17 29.06 -15.63 5.59
CA MET A 17 27.97 -14.65 5.58
C MET A 17 27.75 -14.06 4.18
N GLY A 18 27.70 -14.95 3.18
CA GLY A 18 27.10 -14.60 1.90
C GLY A 18 25.66 -14.19 2.15
N CYS A 19 25.32 -12.96 1.77
CA CYS A 19 23.96 -12.44 1.79
C CYS A 19 23.06 -13.45 1.08
N CYS A 20 22.28 -14.22 1.84
CA CYS A 20 21.24 -15.06 1.28
C CYS A 20 20.13 -14.14 0.77
N CYS A 21 20.33 -13.53 -0.41
CA CYS A 21 19.25 -12.98 -1.22
C CYS A 21 18.41 -14.17 -1.70
N SER A 22 17.58 -14.72 -0.82
CA SER A 22 16.72 -15.84 -1.16
C SER A 22 15.54 -15.29 -1.96
N ALA A 23 15.65 -15.32 -3.28
CA ALA A 23 14.52 -15.09 -4.18
C ALA A 23 13.35 -16.01 -3.83
N LYS A 24 12.17 -15.44 -3.56
CA LYS A 24 10.95 -16.19 -3.27
C LYS A 24 10.18 -16.45 -4.55
N ILE A 25 9.51 -17.61 -4.60
CA ILE A 25 8.57 -17.93 -5.68
C ILE A 25 7.16 -17.89 -5.10
N TYR A 26 6.31 -17.04 -5.67
CA TYR A 26 4.92 -16.89 -5.28
C TYR A 26 4.00 -17.56 -6.29
N LYS A 27 3.20 -18.53 -5.84
CA LYS A 27 2.16 -19.12 -6.66
C LYS A 27 0.95 -18.17 -6.73
N VAL A 28 0.73 -17.58 -7.90
CA VAL A 28 -0.35 -16.61 -8.13
C VAL A 28 -1.71 -17.29 -7.98
N GLY A 29 -2.58 -16.73 -7.12
CA GLY A 29 -3.89 -17.32 -6.82
C GLY A 29 -3.84 -18.56 -5.89
N ASP A 30 -2.68 -18.85 -5.30
CA ASP A 30 -2.44 -19.98 -4.40
C ASP A 30 -2.92 -21.32 -5.01
N SER A 31 -3.83 -22.05 -4.36
CA SER A 31 -4.36 -23.32 -4.87
C SER A 31 -5.27 -23.18 -6.09
N LYS A 32 -5.80 -21.98 -6.34
CA LYS A 32 -6.76 -21.71 -7.44
C LYS A 32 -6.09 -21.35 -8.75
N GLY A 33 -4.81 -20.97 -8.71
CA GLY A 33 -4.05 -20.60 -9.89
C GLY A 33 -4.53 -19.30 -10.54
N TRP A 34 -4.08 -19.09 -11.78
CA TRP A 34 -4.40 -17.94 -12.61
C TRP A 34 -5.70 -18.16 -13.38
N THR A 35 -6.81 -17.77 -12.77
CA THR A 35 -8.18 -17.88 -13.30
C THR A 35 -8.97 -16.58 -13.10
N ALA A 36 -10.05 -16.37 -13.86
CA ALA A 36 -10.91 -15.20 -13.66
C ALA A 36 -11.68 -15.27 -12.36
N LYS A 37 -11.41 -14.28 -11.52
CA LYS A 37 -12.13 -14.12 -10.27
C LYS A 37 -12.02 -12.69 -9.75
N HIS A 38 -13.16 -12.03 -9.69
CA HIS A 38 -13.26 -10.66 -9.19
C HIS A 38 -12.69 -10.55 -7.77
N GLY A 39 -11.91 -9.49 -7.51
CA GLY A 39 -11.31 -9.14 -6.21
C GLY A 39 -10.21 -10.06 -5.67
N THR A 40 -9.94 -11.22 -6.30
CA THR A 40 -9.09 -12.26 -5.69
C THR A 40 -7.60 -11.94 -5.70
N TYR A 41 -7.06 -11.36 -6.79
CA TYR A 41 -5.62 -11.11 -6.88
C TYR A 41 -5.15 -9.93 -6.04
N TYR A 42 -6.03 -8.96 -5.79
CA TYR A 42 -5.73 -7.88 -4.88
C TYR A 42 -5.56 -8.39 -3.44
N ASP A 43 -6.51 -9.17 -2.93
CA ASP A 43 -6.42 -9.74 -1.58
C ASP A 43 -5.22 -10.69 -1.44
N TRP A 44 -4.92 -11.42 -2.52
CA TRP A 44 -3.76 -12.27 -2.61
C TRP A 44 -2.45 -11.48 -2.51
N ALA A 45 -2.34 -10.35 -3.23
CA ALA A 45 -1.14 -9.51 -3.27
C ALA A 45 -0.98 -8.62 -2.03
N LYS A 46 -2.08 -8.14 -1.43
CA LYS A 46 -2.08 -7.13 -0.34
C LYS A 46 -1.19 -7.47 0.86
N ARG A 47 -1.03 -8.77 1.17
CA ARG A 47 -0.25 -9.24 2.33
C ARG A 47 1.15 -9.72 1.97
N LYS A 48 1.61 -9.49 0.74
CA LYS A 48 2.89 -9.95 0.22
C LYS A 48 3.78 -8.75 -0.08
N GLU A 49 5.05 -8.89 0.26
CA GLU A 49 6.09 -7.94 -0.13
C GLU A 49 6.96 -8.61 -1.19
N PHE A 50 6.96 -8.04 -2.39
CA PHE A 50 7.71 -8.55 -3.52
C PHE A 50 9.02 -7.78 -3.63
N GLN A 51 10.13 -8.49 -3.70
CA GLN A 51 11.45 -7.91 -3.86
C GLN A 51 12.00 -8.18 -5.26
N VAL A 52 12.93 -7.34 -5.70
CA VAL A 52 13.70 -7.62 -6.92
C VAL A 52 14.40 -8.99 -6.76
N GLY A 53 14.22 -9.85 -7.75
CA GLY A 53 14.68 -11.24 -7.74
C GLY A 53 13.59 -12.25 -7.40
N ASP A 54 12.50 -11.84 -6.74
CA ASP A 54 11.34 -12.73 -6.52
C ASP A 54 10.69 -13.12 -7.85
N SER A 55 9.96 -14.23 -7.87
CA SER A 55 9.28 -14.72 -9.07
C SER A 55 7.80 -15.02 -8.81
N LEU A 56 6.98 -14.77 -9.82
CA LEU A 56 5.55 -15.09 -9.85
C LEU A 56 5.34 -16.34 -10.70
N MET A 57 4.77 -17.39 -10.11
CA MET A 57 4.40 -18.62 -10.82
C MET A 57 2.92 -18.60 -11.14
N PHE A 58 2.60 -18.58 -12.43
CA PHE A 58 1.26 -18.63 -12.98
C PHE A 58 0.95 -20.06 -13.45
N GLN A 59 -0.22 -20.57 -13.07
CA GLN A 59 -0.71 -21.87 -13.51
C GLN A 59 -2.14 -21.70 -14.03
N TYR A 60 -2.39 -22.09 -15.28
CA TYR A 60 -3.66 -21.86 -15.97
C TYR A 60 -3.83 -22.80 -17.17
N ASP A 61 -5.03 -22.87 -17.74
CA ASP A 61 -5.26 -23.55 -19.02
C ASP A 61 -4.73 -22.70 -20.18
N GLY A 62 -3.59 -23.10 -20.75
CA GLY A 62 -2.92 -22.41 -21.85
C GLY A 62 -3.70 -22.38 -23.17
N ASN A 63 -4.80 -23.14 -23.31
CA ASN A 63 -5.67 -23.04 -24.47
C ASN A 63 -6.68 -21.88 -24.35
N VAL A 64 -6.89 -21.37 -23.13
CA VAL A 64 -7.95 -20.40 -22.82
C VAL A 64 -7.38 -19.05 -22.39
N ASN A 65 -6.25 -19.06 -21.68
CA ASN A 65 -5.65 -17.89 -21.08
C ASN A 65 -4.15 -17.83 -21.37
N ASP A 66 -3.58 -16.68 -21.08
CA ASP A 66 -2.15 -16.45 -21.03
C ASP A 66 -1.81 -15.55 -19.82
N VAL A 67 -0.53 -15.18 -19.73
CA VAL A 67 -0.06 -14.08 -18.90
C VAL A 67 0.59 -13.06 -19.81
N THR A 68 -0.08 -11.92 -19.96
CA THR A 68 0.42 -10.77 -20.69
C THR A 68 0.86 -9.70 -19.70
N GLN A 69 2.15 -9.38 -19.70
CA GLN A 69 2.68 -8.23 -18.96
C GLN A 69 2.48 -6.97 -19.81
N VAL A 70 1.90 -5.92 -19.21
CA VAL A 70 1.67 -4.63 -19.86
C VAL A 70 2.49 -3.53 -19.20
N SER A 71 2.75 -2.46 -19.94
CA SER A 71 3.68 -1.40 -19.50
C SER A 71 3.00 -0.36 -18.61
N SER A 72 1.69 -0.20 -18.75
CA SER A 72 0.95 0.88 -18.09
C SER A 72 -0.27 0.40 -17.31
N ARG A 73 -0.65 1.21 -16.32
CA ARG A 73 -1.88 1.03 -15.55
C ARG A 73 -3.13 1.09 -16.43
N LEU A 74 -3.12 1.90 -17.50
CA LEU A 74 -4.27 2.02 -18.42
C LEU A 74 -4.48 0.72 -19.21
N GLU A 75 -3.41 0.13 -19.75
CA GLU A 75 -3.50 -1.15 -20.46
C GLU A 75 -4.02 -2.26 -19.55
N TYR A 76 -3.54 -2.29 -18.30
CA TYR A 76 -4.03 -3.20 -17.27
C TYR A 76 -5.51 -3.00 -16.95
N GLN A 77 -5.92 -1.75 -16.78
CA GLN A 77 -7.28 -1.43 -16.36
C GLN A 77 -8.29 -1.85 -17.42
N PHE A 78 -8.05 -1.47 -18.68
CA PHE A 78 -8.93 -1.74 -19.81
C PHE A 78 -8.72 -3.10 -20.47
N CYS A 79 -7.91 -3.97 -19.85
CA CYS A 79 -7.59 -5.28 -20.42
C CYS A 79 -7.10 -5.18 -21.88
N ASN A 80 -6.28 -4.15 -22.15
CA ASN A 80 -5.72 -3.89 -23.46
C ASN A 80 -4.40 -4.67 -23.60
N SER A 81 -4.47 -5.77 -24.32
CA SER A 81 -3.33 -6.65 -24.63
C SER A 81 -2.69 -6.36 -25.99
N LEU A 82 -3.04 -5.25 -26.66
CA LEU A 82 -2.57 -4.94 -28.01
C LEU A 82 -1.09 -4.53 -28.09
N SER A 83 -0.50 -4.13 -26.96
CA SER A 83 0.90 -3.68 -26.88
C SER A 83 1.60 -4.30 -25.67
N PRO A 84 1.79 -5.63 -25.69
CA PRO A 84 2.35 -6.33 -24.55
C PRO A 84 3.83 -5.97 -24.36
N LYS A 85 4.24 -5.80 -23.09
CA LYS A 85 5.65 -5.77 -22.70
C LYS A 85 6.27 -7.16 -22.81
N ALA A 86 5.51 -8.19 -22.45
CA ALA A 86 5.86 -9.60 -22.61
C ALA A 86 4.59 -10.46 -22.62
N VAL A 87 4.65 -11.63 -23.26
CA VAL A 87 3.56 -12.62 -23.27
C VAL A 87 4.14 -13.98 -22.91
N TYR A 88 3.46 -14.68 -22.00
CA TYR A 88 3.79 -16.02 -21.54
C TYR A 88 2.55 -16.90 -21.71
N ASN A 89 2.67 -18.03 -22.38
CA ASN A 89 1.52 -18.81 -22.88
C ASN A 89 1.72 -20.33 -22.77
N THR A 90 2.54 -20.80 -21.81
CA THR A 90 2.81 -22.23 -21.64
C THR A 90 1.78 -22.95 -20.75
N GLY A 91 0.96 -22.19 -20.01
CA GLY A 91 0.07 -22.71 -18.96
C GLY A 91 0.75 -22.87 -17.59
N HIS A 92 2.09 -22.80 -17.53
CA HIS A 92 2.90 -22.95 -16.33
C HIS A 92 4.11 -22.00 -16.34
N ASP A 93 3.84 -20.70 -16.41
CA ASP A 93 4.88 -19.69 -16.57
C ASP A 93 5.41 -19.16 -15.24
N VAL A 94 6.70 -18.85 -15.20
CA VAL A 94 7.37 -18.21 -14.07
C VAL A 94 7.95 -16.89 -14.56
N VAL A 95 7.55 -15.79 -13.93
CA VAL A 95 8.02 -14.44 -14.25
C VAL A 95 8.88 -13.92 -13.10
N THR A 96 10.16 -13.68 -13.36
CA THR A 96 11.06 -13.06 -12.38
C THR A 96 10.93 -11.54 -12.40
N LEU A 97 10.82 -10.94 -11.21
CA LEU A 97 10.67 -9.51 -10.99
C LEU A 97 12.06 -8.86 -10.95
N THR A 98 12.53 -8.36 -12.08
CA THR A 98 13.91 -7.87 -12.25
C THR A 98 14.10 -6.39 -11.93
N GLU A 99 13.01 -5.63 -11.85
CA GLU A 99 13.02 -4.18 -11.67
C GLU A 99 12.11 -3.80 -10.49
N PRO A 100 12.43 -2.72 -9.75
CA PRO A 100 11.52 -2.17 -8.77
C PRO A 100 10.36 -1.42 -9.45
N GLY A 101 9.24 -1.27 -8.75
CA GLY A 101 8.08 -0.51 -9.20
C GLY A 101 6.85 -1.38 -9.42
N TYR A 102 5.85 -0.83 -10.13
CA TYR A 102 4.61 -1.54 -10.42
C TYR A 102 4.77 -2.45 -11.62
N HIS A 103 4.37 -3.71 -11.46
CA HIS A 103 4.27 -4.67 -12.55
C HIS A 103 2.81 -5.07 -12.75
N PHE A 104 2.35 -4.99 -13.99
CA PHE A 104 0.98 -5.25 -14.37
C PHE A 104 0.87 -6.49 -15.25
N PHE A 105 -0.01 -7.40 -14.86
CA PHE A 105 -0.26 -8.66 -15.56
C PHE A 105 -1.75 -8.81 -15.84
N ILE A 106 -2.10 -9.19 -17.06
CA ILE A 106 -3.47 -9.48 -17.51
C ILE A 106 -3.47 -10.81 -18.28
N THR A 107 -4.63 -11.42 -18.46
CA THR A 107 -4.84 -12.39 -19.56
C THR A 107 -5.25 -11.62 -20.81
N SER A 108 -4.78 -12.02 -21.99
CA SER A 108 -5.21 -11.46 -23.28
C SER A 108 -6.65 -11.86 -23.63
N ASN A 109 -7.21 -12.88 -22.96
CA ASN A 109 -8.62 -13.21 -23.04
C ASN A 109 -9.43 -12.08 -22.37
N HIS A 110 -9.91 -11.15 -23.18
CA HIS A 110 -10.56 -9.94 -22.72
C HIS A 110 -11.72 -10.22 -21.74
N SER A 111 -12.53 -11.24 -22.02
CA SER A 111 -13.66 -11.62 -21.15
C SER A 111 -13.21 -12.06 -19.75
N GLN A 112 -12.12 -12.83 -19.66
CA GLN A 112 -11.57 -13.33 -18.39
C GLN A 112 -10.83 -12.20 -17.63
N CYS A 113 -10.14 -11.32 -18.35
CA CYS A 113 -9.48 -10.17 -17.75
C CYS A 113 -10.49 -9.19 -17.12
N VAL A 114 -11.57 -8.87 -17.84
CA VAL A 114 -12.67 -8.02 -17.32
C VAL A 114 -13.34 -8.68 -16.12
N ALA A 115 -13.46 -10.01 -16.11
CA ALA A 115 -13.94 -10.78 -14.96
C ALA A 115 -12.94 -10.87 -13.78
N GLY A 116 -11.79 -10.18 -13.88
CA GLY A 116 -10.83 -10.01 -12.79
C GLY A 116 -9.58 -10.89 -12.88
N GLN A 117 -9.31 -11.56 -14.00
CA GLN A 117 -8.02 -12.26 -14.23
C GLN A 117 -6.90 -11.27 -14.57
N LYS A 118 -6.57 -10.42 -13.61
CA LYS A 118 -5.53 -9.39 -13.70
C LYS A 118 -4.87 -9.18 -12.33
N LEU A 119 -3.57 -8.94 -12.32
CA LEU A 119 -2.75 -8.78 -11.12
C LEU A 119 -1.85 -7.56 -11.26
N VAL A 120 -1.76 -6.78 -10.19
CA VAL A 120 -0.75 -5.75 -10.00
C VAL A 120 0.08 -6.08 -8.76
N VAL A 121 1.41 -5.97 -8.88
CA VAL A 121 2.34 -6.10 -7.75
C VAL A 121 3.25 -4.88 -7.68
N LEU A 122 3.65 -4.49 -6.47
CA LEU A 122 4.66 -3.47 -6.22
C LEU A 122 5.95 -4.16 -5.75
N VAL A 123 7.02 -3.97 -6.52
CA VAL A 123 8.32 -4.59 -6.28
C VAL A 123 9.27 -3.57 -5.64
N VAL A 124 9.90 -3.93 -4.54
CA VAL A 124 10.89 -3.09 -3.83
C VAL A 124 12.31 -3.61 -4.07
N HIS A 125 13.30 -2.72 -3.99
CA HIS A 125 14.71 -3.10 -4.10
C HIS A 125 15.21 -3.73 -2.80
N ASP A 126 16.03 -4.77 -2.91
CA ASP A 126 16.76 -5.33 -1.78
C ASP A 126 17.87 -4.33 -1.39
N HIS A 127 17.78 -3.74 -0.20
CA HIS A 127 18.89 -3.01 0.41
C HIS A 127 19.32 -3.79 1.66
N PRO A 128 20.64 -4.02 1.86
CA PRO A 128 21.15 -4.37 3.18
C PRO A 128 20.66 -3.30 4.14
N ILE A 129 20.00 -3.72 5.22
CA ILE A 129 19.50 -2.82 6.26
C ILE A 129 20.70 -1.95 6.72
N PRO A 130 20.69 -0.62 6.50
CA PRO A 130 21.72 0.24 7.05
C PRO A 130 21.68 0.14 8.59
N PRO A 131 22.81 0.35 9.30
CA PRO A 131 22.80 0.43 10.75
C PRO A 131 21.69 1.40 11.21
N PRO A 132 20.99 1.10 12.32
CA PRO A 132 19.74 1.75 12.67
C PRO A 132 19.92 3.27 12.57
N PRO A 133 19.18 3.95 11.70
CA PRO A 133 19.26 5.40 11.63
C PRO A 133 18.93 5.96 13.03
N PRO A 134 19.59 7.04 13.47
CA PRO A 134 19.24 7.70 14.72
C PRO A 134 17.72 7.94 14.71
N PRO A 135 17.00 7.73 15.82
CA PRO A 135 15.58 7.43 15.84
C PRO A 135 14.82 8.45 14.99
N ARG A 136 14.56 8.09 13.74
CA ARG A 136 13.68 8.86 12.86
C ARG A 136 12.30 8.60 13.42
N LYS A 137 11.58 9.70 13.72
CA LYS A 137 10.20 9.64 14.18
C LYS A 137 9.42 8.78 13.19
N ILE A 138 9.05 7.59 13.63
CA ILE A 138 8.19 6.65 12.92
C ILE A 138 6.90 7.42 12.65
N PHE A 139 6.70 7.89 11.43
CA PHE A 139 5.34 8.09 10.94
C PHE A 139 4.83 6.65 10.74
N PRO A 140 3.80 6.21 11.51
CA PRO A 140 3.26 4.88 11.36
C PRO A 140 2.85 4.65 9.91
N PHE A 141 2.98 3.41 9.42
CA PHE A 141 2.29 3.00 8.20
C PHE A 141 0.83 3.44 8.34
N GLY A 142 0.40 4.37 7.48
CA GLY A 142 -0.94 4.94 7.57
C GLY A 142 -1.98 3.84 7.40
N LYS A 143 -3.12 4.00 8.08
CA LYS A 143 -4.22 3.05 8.05
C LYS A 143 -4.95 3.12 6.69
N ASP A 144 -5.29 1.96 6.15
CA ASP A 144 -6.16 1.85 4.98
C ASP A 144 -7.63 1.83 5.40
N TYR A 145 -8.44 2.68 4.75
CA TYR A 145 -9.88 2.75 4.93
C TYR A 145 -10.57 2.35 3.63
N LYS A 146 -11.28 1.22 3.64
CA LYS A 146 -12.16 0.84 2.53
C LYS A 146 -13.41 1.73 2.58
N VAL A 147 -13.56 2.63 1.63
CA VAL A 147 -14.67 3.59 1.60
C VAL A 147 -15.99 2.81 1.46
N GLY A 148 -16.94 3.11 2.34
CA GLY A 148 -18.22 2.39 2.44
C GLY A 148 -18.14 0.99 3.04
N ASP A 149 -16.96 0.54 3.50
CA ASP A 149 -16.72 -0.78 4.09
C ASP A 149 -17.25 -1.94 3.19
N SER A 150 -18.35 -2.60 3.58
CA SER A 150 -18.97 -3.66 2.77
C SER A 150 -19.86 -3.13 1.64
N ASN A 151 -20.32 -1.88 1.74
CA ASN A 151 -21.14 -1.24 0.71
C ASN A 151 -20.32 -0.69 -0.45
N GLU A 152 -19.00 -0.58 -0.29
CA GLU A 152 -18.10 -0.04 -1.30
C GLU A 152 -18.49 1.38 -1.73
N TRP A 153 -17.97 1.89 -2.84
CA TRP A 153 -18.33 3.19 -3.40
C TRP A 153 -19.48 3.02 -4.42
N ARG A 154 -20.70 3.12 -3.91
CA ARG A 154 -21.95 3.09 -4.71
C ARG A 154 -23.01 3.98 -4.09
N VAL A 155 -24.02 4.34 -4.87
CA VAL A 155 -25.17 5.11 -4.39
C VAL A 155 -25.77 4.43 -3.16
N PRO A 156 -25.79 5.11 -2.00
CA PRO A 156 -26.26 4.51 -0.76
C PRO A 156 -27.79 4.51 -0.68
N GLU A 157 -28.35 3.64 0.16
CA GLU A 157 -29.79 3.66 0.46
C GLU A 157 -30.17 4.90 1.29
N GLU A 158 -29.33 5.27 2.24
CA GLU A 158 -29.44 6.51 3.03
C GLU A 158 -28.45 7.54 2.51
N SER A 159 -28.91 8.74 2.17
CA SER A 159 -28.08 9.79 1.56
C SER A 159 -26.99 10.35 2.48
N ASP A 160 -27.09 10.13 3.80
CA ASP A 160 -26.10 10.53 4.81
C ASP A 160 -25.11 9.42 5.18
N PHE A 161 -25.20 8.24 4.54
CA PHE A 161 -24.37 7.07 4.81
C PHE A 161 -22.86 7.39 4.85
N TYR A 162 -22.32 8.05 3.82
CA TYR A 162 -20.88 8.37 3.78
C TYR A 162 -20.47 9.45 4.79
N SER A 163 -21.39 10.32 5.19
CA SER A 163 -21.15 11.28 6.27
C SER A 163 -20.95 10.53 7.58
N LYS A 164 -21.93 9.68 7.95
CA LYS A 164 -21.86 8.82 9.15
C LYS A 164 -20.61 7.93 9.13
N TRP A 165 -20.36 7.26 8.00
CA TRP A 165 -19.19 6.41 7.80
C TRP A 165 -17.87 7.16 8.05
N SER A 166 -17.78 8.42 7.62
CA SER A 166 -16.58 9.24 7.82
C SER A 166 -16.40 9.69 9.27
N GLU A 167 -17.50 10.00 9.97
CA GLU A 167 -17.51 10.51 11.34
C GLU A 167 -17.06 9.45 12.36
N GLU A 168 -17.32 8.18 12.07
CA GLU A 168 -16.86 7.04 12.87
C GLU A 168 -15.34 6.78 12.78
N LYS A 169 -14.64 7.46 11.87
CA LYS A 169 -13.25 7.18 11.52
C LYS A 169 -12.34 8.37 11.90
N GLN A 170 -11.08 8.07 12.18
CA GLN A 170 -10.08 9.08 12.52
C GLN A 170 -8.92 9.04 11.53
N PHE A 171 -9.01 9.90 10.52
CA PHE A 171 -8.02 9.99 9.45
C PHE A 171 -6.83 10.84 9.86
N HIS A 172 -5.62 10.35 9.61
CA HIS A 172 -4.37 11.04 9.86
C HIS A 172 -3.57 11.18 8.57
N VAL A 173 -2.67 12.17 8.54
CA VAL A 173 -1.66 12.26 7.48
C VAL A 173 -0.87 10.95 7.40
N GLY A 174 -0.85 10.35 6.23
CA GLY A 174 -0.22 9.07 5.94
C GLY A 174 -1.22 7.97 5.61
N ASP A 175 -2.45 8.05 6.10
CA ASP A 175 -3.55 7.09 5.89
C ASP A 175 -3.97 7.05 4.41
N ASN A 176 -4.69 5.99 4.01
CA ASN A 176 -5.17 5.79 2.65
C ASN A 176 -6.69 5.58 2.61
N LEU A 177 -7.35 6.14 1.60
CA LEU A 177 -8.72 5.83 1.23
C LEU A 177 -8.69 4.87 0.05
N LEU A 178 -9.47 3.79 0.13
CA LEU A 178 -9.55 2.76 -0.89
C LEU A 178 -10.99 2.65 -1.39
N PHE A 179 -11.20 3.11 -2.62
CA PHE A 179 -12.51 3.12 -3.29
C PHE A 179 -12.62 1.87 -4.16
N TYR A 180 -13.73 1.15 -4.03
CA TYR A 180 -14.11 0.05 -4.92
C TYR A 180 -15.45 0.37 -5.55
N TYR A 181 -15.55 0.31 -6.87
CA TYR A 181 -16.78 0.62 -7.59
C TYR A 181 -16.74 0.05 -9.00
N ASN A 182 -17.90 0.01 -9.65
CA ASN A 182 -17.97 -0.32 -11.07
C ASN A 182 -17.53 0.90 -11.88
N ASP A 183 -16.34 0.84 -12.49
CA ASP A 183 -15.73 1.94 -13.26
C ASP A 183 -16.45 2.27 -14.58
N GLN A 184 -17.44 1.47 -14.96
CA GLN A 184 -18.36 1.77 -16.06
C GLN A 184 -19.55 2.63 -15.63
N VAL A 185 -19.78 2.75 -14.31
CA VAL A 185 -20.96 3.41 -13.74
C VAL A 185 -20.57 4.68 -13.02
N ASP A 186 -19.58 4.58 -12.14
CA ASP A 186 -19.14 5.65 -11.25
C ASP A 186 -17.64 5.90 -11.40
N ASP A 187 -17.21 7.04 -10.88
CA ASP A 187 -15.81 7.41 -10.69
C ASP A 187 -15.64 8.07 -9.32
N VAL A 188 -14.44 8.57 -9.04
CA VAL A 188 -14.11 9.36 -7.87
C VAL A 188 -13.37 10.62 -8.31
N LEU A 189 -14.06 11.75 -8.26
CA LEU A 189 -13.49 13.07 -8.39
C LEU A 189 -13.08 13.60 -7.02
N GLU A 190 -11.85 14.09 -6.89
CA GLU A 190 -11.46 14.96 -5.80
C GLU A 190 -11.72 16.42 -6.18
N ILE A 191 -12.37 17.18 -5.31
CA ILE A 191 -12.69 18.60 -5.52
C ILE A 191 -12.14 19.47 -4.39
N ASN A 192 -11.96 20.76 -4.67
CA ASN A 192 -11.25 21.66 -3.76
C ASN A 192 -12.17 22.34 -2.73
N SER A 193 -13.45 22.51 -3.05
CA SER A 193 -14.34 23.35 -2.25
C SER A 193 -15.56 22.63 -1.67
N ASN A 194 -15.97 23.09 -0.49
CA ASN A 194 -17.21 22.67 0.16
C ASN A 194 -18.47 23.07 -0.64
N LEU A 195 -18.36 24.11 -1.47
CA LEU A 195 -19.50 24.58 -2.26
C LEU A 195 -19.78 23.60 -3.39
N GLU A 196 -18.76 23.27 -4.20
CA GLU A 196 -18.83 22.25 -5.25
C GLU A 196 -19.31 20.90 -4.69
N PHE A 197 -18.84 20.53 -3.50
CA PHE A 197 -19.27 19.31 -2.82
C PHE A 197 -20.77 19.30 -2.47
N LYS A 198 -21.31 20.45 -2.06
CA LYS A 198 -22.72 20.58 -1.71
C LYS A 198 -23.60 20.61 -2.96
N SER A 199 -23.16 21.32 -4.01
CA SER A 199 -23.87 21.45 -5.28
C SER A 199 -23.65 20.29 -6.24
N CYS A 200 -22.76 19.34 -5.92
CA CYS A 200 -22.36 18.26 -6.81
C CYS A 200 -21.78 18.76 -8.15
N GLU A 201 -21.00 19.83 -8.07
CA GLU A 201 -20.36 20.42 -9.25
C GLU A 201 -19.11 19.63 -9.66
N THR A 202 -19.07 19.21 -10.92
CA THR A 202 -18.04 18.32 -11.47
C THR A 202 -17.10 19.03 -12.46
N THR A 203 -17.22 20.35 -12.61
CA THR A 203 -16.57 21.13 -13.67
C THR A 203 -15.07 21.33 -13.46
N SER A 204 -14.58 21.30 -12.22
CA SER A 204 -13.20 21.64 -11.86
C SER A 204 -12.57 20.64 -10.86
N PRO A 205 -12.43 19.36 -11.20
CA PRO A 205 -11.82 18.38 -10.31
C PRO A 205 -10.32 18.65 -10.12
N VAL A 206 -9.85 18.51 -8.88
CA VAL A 206 -8.43 18.52 -8.49
C VAL A 206 -7.75 17.25 -8.95
N ALA A 207 -8.45 16.12 -8.87
CA ALA A 207 -8.00 14.84 -9.37
C ALA A 207 -9.20 14.00 -9.84
N VAL A 208 -8.96 13.15 -10.83
CA VAL A 208 -9.95 12.23 -11.38
C VAL A 208 -9.40 10.82 -11.21
N HIS A 209 -10.21 9.95 -10.62
CA HIS A 209 -9.90 8.56 -10.39
C HIS A 209 -11.05 7.74 -10.95
N ASN A 210 -10.75 6.83 -11.88
CA ASN A 210 -11.75 6.08 -12.62
C ASN A 210 -11.33 4.62 -12.78
N ALA A 211 -10.53 4.07 -11.85
CA ALA A 211 -9.97 2.73 -11.96
C ALA A 211 -10.87 1.61 -11.45
N GLY A 212 -11.99 1.95 -10.79
CA GLY A 212 -12.85 1.01 -10.07
C GLY A 212 -12.22 0.45 -8.80
N GLN A 213 -10.93 0.69 -8.60
CA GLN A 213 -10.17 0.34 -7.41
C GLN A 213 -9.08 1.39 -7.14
N ASP A 214 -9.47 2.52 -6.56
CA ASP A 214 -8.58 3.66 -6.38
C ASP A 214 -8.07 3.79 -4.95
N LEU A 215 -6.75 3.89 -4.83
CA LEU A 215 -6.04 4.13 -3.58
C LEU A 215 -5.58 5.59 -3.54
N ILE A 216 -6.17 6.38 -2.64
CA ILE A 216 -5.87 7.80 -2.47
C ILE A 216 -5.20 8.02 -1.12
N ARG A 217 -3.93 8.44 -1.14
CA ARG A 217 -3.17 8.73 0.08
C ARG A 217 -3.51 10.12 0.64
N LEU A 218 -3.68 10.20 1.96
CA LEU A 218 -3.93 11.43 2.70
C LEU A 218 -2.59 12.07 3.09
N THR A 219 -2.07 12.96 2.26
CA THR A 219 -0.69 13.48 2.41
C THR A 219 -0.59 14.79 3.21
N LYS A 220 -1.71 15.50 3.39
CA LYS A 220 -1.77 16.79 4.07
C LYS A 220 -2.96 16.84 5.04
N PRO A 221 -2.83 17.55 6.17
CA PRO A 221 -3.98 17.83 7.02
C PRO A 221 -5.00 18.71 6.29
N GLY A 222 -6.25 18.64 6.73
CA GLY A 222 -7.34 19.45 6.19
C GLY A 222 -8.51 18.60 5.70
N VAL A 223 -9.53 19.27 5.19
CA VAL A 223 -10.72 18.62 4.66
C VAL A 223 -10.49 18.26 3.20
N ARG A 224 -10.87 17.04 2.81
CA ARG A 224 -10.90 16.57 1.43
C ARG A 224 -12.33 16.19 1.05
N TYR A 225 -12.67 16.41 -0.22
CA TYR A 225 -14.00 16.19 -0.76
C TYR A 225 -13.89 15.27 -1.97
N PHE A 226 -14.71 14.22 -1.96
CA PHE A 226 -14.78 13.23 -3.02
C PHE A 226 -16.23 13.11 -3.50
N ILE A 227 -16.45 13.14 -4.80
CA ILE A 227 -17.77 12.98 -5.43
C ILE A 227 -17.66 12.04 -6.64
N THR A 228 -18.78 11.51 -7.11
CA THR A 228 -18.87 10.89 -8.45
C THR A 228 -19.26 11.95 -9.49
N SER A 229 -18.75 11.82 -10.71
CA SER A 229 -19.15 12.62 -11.87
C SER A 229 -20.48 12.15 -12.48
N LYS A 230 -20.96 10.97 -12.07
CA LYS A 230 -22.19 10.38 -12.60
C LYS A 230 -23.41 11.21 -12.20
N ILE A 231 -24.14 11.67 -13.23
CA ILE A 231 -25.34 12.50 -13.08
C ILE A 231 -26.33 11.85 -12.11
N GLY A 232 -26.72 12.60 -11.07
CA GLY A 232 -27.72 12.20 -10.08
C GLY A 232 -27.17 11.37 -8.91
N HIS A 233 -26.00 10.73 -9.07
CA HIS A 233 -25.46 9.85 -8.02
C HIS A 233 -24.89 10.65 -6.84
N CYS A 234 -24.22 11.78 -7.10
CA CYS A 234 -23.72 12.66 -6.04
C CYS A 234 -24.88 13.25 -5.21
N GLU A 235 -25.97 13.66 -5.88
CA GLU A 235 -27.19 14.16 -5.25
C GLU A 235 -27.91 13.08 -4.44
N ALA A 236 -27.85 11.83 -4.91
CA ALA A 236 -28.35 10.65 -4.20
C ALA A 236 -27.45 10.25 -3.00
N GLY A 237 -26.37 10.98 -2.73
CA GLY A 237 -25.52 10.78 -1.56
C GLY A 237 -24.20 10.07 -1.82
N LEU A 238 -23.83 9.77 -3.08
CA LEU A 238 -22.51 9.23 -3.42
C LEU A 238 -21.43 10.31 -3.39
N LYS A 239 -21.15 10.80 -2.19
CA LYS A 239 -20.17 11.84 -1.91
C LYS A 239 -19.59 11.68 -0.51
N LEU A 240 -18.30 11.97 -0.35
CA LEU A 240 -17.58 11.77 0.89
C LEU A 240 -16.76 13.01 1.27
N ARG A 241 -16.95 13.47 2.50
CA ARG A 241 -16.08 14.46 3.15
C ARG A 241 -15.16 13.73 4.12
N VAL A 242 -13.85 13.98 4.05
CA VAL A 242 -12.86 13.41 4.98
C VAL A 242 -12.11 14.54 5.66
N GLU A 243 -11.99 14.47 6.99
CA GLU A 243 -11.18 15.42 7.76
C GLU A 243 -9.87 14.77 8.21
N VAL A 244 -8.77 15.18 7.58
CA VAL A 244 -7.44 14.63 7.82
C VAL A 244 -6.74 15.40 8.93
N ARG A 245 -6.43 14.71 10.02
CA ARG A 245 -5.70 15.28 11.16
C ARG A 245 -4.19 15.22 10.93
N PRO A 246 -3.42 16.23 11.40
CA PRO A 246 -1.98 16.11 11.40
C PRO A 246 -1.56 14.94 12.29
N LEU A 247 -0.49 14.23 11.89
CA LEU A 247 0.08 13.23 12.77
C LEU A 247 0.56 13.94 14.04
N SER A 248 0.07 13.51 15.22
CA SER A 248 0.56 14.09 16.46
C SER A 248 2.07 13.87 16.50
N LYS A 249 2.85 14.96 16.46
CA LYS A 249 4.27 14.87 16.75
C LYS A 249 4.32 14.38 18.18
N SER A 250 4.76 13.15 18.41
CA SER A 250 5.29 12.80 19.72
C SER A 250 6.42 13.80 19.98
N VAL A 251 6.09 14.81 20.78
CA VAL A 251 7.08 15.52 21.57
C VAL A 251 7.63 14.42 22.47
N PRO A 252 8.94 14.11 22.44
CA PRO A 252 9.50 13.23 23.45
C PRO A 252 9.05 13.84 24.78
N LYS A 253 8.34 13.08 25.62
CA LYS A 253 8.12 13.49 27.01
C LYS A 253 9.50 13.87 27.51
N LYS A 254 9.75 15.17 27.74
CA LYS A 254 10.92 15.62 28.48
C LYS A 254 10.90 14.74 29.72
N MET A 255 11.92 13.90 29.85
CA MET A 255 12.02 12.93 30.92
C MET A 255 11.96 13.71 32.23
N GLN A 256 10.75 13.85 32.76
CA GLN A 256 10.54 14.30 34.12
C GLN A 256 11.11 13.15 34.93
N LEU A 257 12.33 13.37 35.44
CA LEU A 257 12.98 12.48 36.40
C LEU A 257 11.93 12.06 37.42
N SER A 258 11.80 10.75 37.60
CA SER A 258 10.84 10.22 38.54
C SER A 258 11.14 10.79 39.93
N PRO A 259 10.15 10.87 40.84
CA PRO A 259 10.39 11.25 42.23
C PRO A 259 11.52 10.44 42.88
N PHE A 260 11.70 9.20 42.42
CA PHE A 260 12.76 8.29 42.88
C PHE A 260 14.15 8.74 42.41
N ASP A 261 14.29 9.17 41.15
CA ASP A 261 15.57 9.69 40.65
C ASP A 261 15.94 11.03 41.29
N ARG A 262 14.93 11.85 41.62
CA ARG A 262 15.12 13.10 42.38
C ARG A 262 15.58 12.83 43.82
N PHE A 263 15.07 11.75 44.43
CA PHE A 263 15.47 11.29 45.75
C PHE A 263 16.89 10.71 45.75
N ILE A 264 17.26 9.91 44.74
CA ILE A 264 18.61 9.35 44.61
C ILE A 264 19.66 10.45 44.38
N ASN A 265 19.36 11.47 43.57
CA ASN A 265 20.25 12.61 43.39
C ASN A 265 20.41 13.44 44.67
N TRP A 266 19.34 13.61 45.45
CA TRP A 266 19.41 14.29 46.75
C TRP A 266 20.26 13.50 47.76
N LEU A 267 20.15 12.17 47.79
CA LEU A 267 20.98 11.31 48.65
C LEU A 267 22.47 11.40 48.26
N HIS A 268 22.78 11.41 46.97
CA HIS A 268 24.16 11.50 46.50
C HIS A 268 24.84 12.85 46.83
N GLU A 269 24.08 13.95 46.82
CA GLU A 269 24.59 15.27 47.24
C GLU A 269 24.69 15.40 48.76
N SER A 270 23.76 14.80 49.52
CA SER A 270 23.71 14.95 50.99
C SER A 270 24.76 14.11 51.74
N PHE A 271 25.26 13.03 51.12
CA PHE A 271 26.23 12.11 51.73
C PHE A 271 27.61 12.13 51.06
N ARG A 272 27.94 13.20 50.31
CA ARG A 272 29.29 13.37 49.75
C ARG A 272 30.30 13.56 50.90
N PRO A 273 31.28 12.67 51.10
CA PRO A 273 32.30 12.87 52.10
C PRO A 273 33.15 14.09 51.70
N HIS A 274 33.25 15.08 52.59
CA HIS A 274 34.17 16.18 52.39
C HIS A 274 35.61 15.66 52.56
N PRO A 275 36.53 15.96 51.63
CA PRO A 275 37.92 15.61 51.83
C PRO A 275 38.49 16.47 52.97
N HIS A 276 38.92 15.79 54.04
CA HIS A 276 39.72 16.41 55.09
C HIS A 276 41.07 16.82 54.49
N HIS A 277 41.37 18.11 54.57
CA HIS A 277 42.70 18.67 54.33
C HIS A 277 43.65 18.34 55.49
#